data_AF-A0A0G3ECF0-F1
#
_entry.id   AF-A0A0G3ECF0-F1
#
_cell.length_a   1.000
_cell.length_b   1.000
_cell.length_c   1.000
_cell.angle_alpha   90.00
_cell.angle_beta   90.00
_cell.angle_gamma   90.00
#
_symmetry.space_group_name_H-M   'P 1'
#
loop_
_entity.id
_entity.type
_entity.pdbx_description
1 polymer ?
#
loop_
_entity_poly.entity_id
_entity_poly.type
_entity_poly.pdbx_seq_one_letter_code
_entity_poly.pdbx_strand_id
1 'polypeptide(L)' 'MSSGRIIRVNELLKREIAADILRLFSGSRFDTGAVTVTRVETAPDLRDANVHVCSSEAG' A
#
# COMPACT_ATOMS: atom_id res chain seq x y z
N MET A 1 24.22 2.33 9.05
CA MET A 1 23.17 1.38 9.48
C MET A 1 21.78 2.04 9.59
N SER A 2 21.31 2.73 8.54
CA SER A 2 19.97 3.40 8.52
C SER A 2 18.95 2.67 7.63
N SER A 3 19.41 1.82 6.70
CA SER A 3 18.57 1.15 5.69
C SER A 3 17.56 0.15 6.29
N GLY A 4 17.88 -0.53 7.40
CA GLY A 4 16.96 -1.51 8.00
C GLY A 4 15.67 -0.91 8.55
N ARG A 5 15.72 0.34 9.03
CA ARG A 5 14.54 1.03 9.56
C ARG A 5 13.56 1.37 8.44
N ILE A 6 14.04 1.94 7.35
CA ILE A 6 13.17 2.37 6.25
C ILE A 6 12.57 1.18 5.51
N ILE A 7 13.32 0.08 5.35
CA ILE A 7 12.79 -1.17 4.80
C ILE A 7 11.63 -1.68 5.68
N ARG A 8 11.80 -1.66 7.00
CA ARG A 8 10.73 -2.06 7.93
C ARG A 8 9.52 -1.15 7.83
N VAL A 9 9.71 0.16 7.72
CA VAL A 9 8.61 1.13 7.57
C VAL A 9 7.84 0.87 6.28
N ASN A 10 8.53 0.64 5.16
CA ASN A 10 7.90 0.30 3.88
C ASN A 10 7.03 -0.96 3.99
N GLU A 11 7.53 -2.02 4.62
CA GLU A 11 6.78 -3.27 4.79
C GLU A 11 5.57 -3.13 5.71
N LEU A 12 5.67 -2.33 6.78
CA LEU A 12 4.55 -2.06 7.67
C LEU A 12 3.47 -1.23 6.97
N LEU A 13 3.86 -0.14 6.30
CA LEU A 13 2.94 0.68 5.52
C LEU A 13 2.24 -0.14 4.43
N LYS A 14 2.98 -0.97 3.70
CA LYS A 14 2.41 -1.84 2.66
C LYS A 14 1.30 -2.74 3.22
N ARG A 15 1.52 -3.36 4.39
CA ARG A 15 0.54 -4.26 5.02
C ARG A 15 -0.69 -3.51 5.52
N GLU A 16 -0.50 -2.38 6.20
CA GLU A 16 -1.60 -1.60 6.76
C GLU A 16 -2.49 -1.02 5.65
N ILE A 17 -1.87 -0.40 4.65
CA ILE A 17 -2.60 0.20 3.51
C ILE A 17 -3.38 -0.88 2.75
N ALA A 18 -2.79 -2.07 2.53
CA ALA A 18 -3.50 -3.17 1.86
C ALA A 18 -4.73 -3.64 2.67
N ALA A 19 -4.61 -3.75 3.99
CA ALA A 19 -5.72 -4.14 4.86
C ALA A 19 -6.82 -3.06 4.93
N ASP A 20 -6.42 -1.79 4.97
CA ASP A 20 -7.34 -0.67 5.02
C ASP A 20 -8.08 -0.47 3.69
N ILE A 21 -7.42 -0.65 2.55
CA ILE A 21 -8.09 -0.66 1.24
C ILE A 21 -9.17 -1.74 1.24
N LEU A 22 -8.86 -2.97 1.65
CA LEU A 22 -9.87 -4.02 1.72
C LEU A 22 -11.07 -3.60 2.60
N ARG A 23 -10.80 -3.05 3.79
CA ARG A 23 -11.83 -2.65 4.75
C ARG A 23 -12.68 -1.47 4.27
N LEU A 24 -12.06 -0.41 3.76
CA LEU A 24 -12.74 0.82 3.35
C LEU A 24 -13.63 0.60 2.12
N PHE A 25 -13.24 -0.29 1.23
CA PHE A 25 -13.96 -0.55 -0.02
C PHE A 25 -14.87 -1.78 0.02
N SER A 26 -14.91 -2.53 1.13
CA SER A 26 -15.76 -3.74 1.34
C SER A 26 -17.27 -3.53 1.13
N GLY A 27 -17.76 -2.29 1.06
CA GLY A 27 -19.17 -1.95 0.76
C GLY A 27 -19.34 -1.03 -0.46
N SER A 28 -18.28 -0.79 -1.21
CA SER A 28 -18.30 0.07 -2.38
C SER A 28 -18.60 -0.73 -3.65
N ARG A 29 -19.03 -0.05 -4.72
CA ARG A 29 -19.22 -0.67 -6.05
C ARG A 29 -17.89 -1.07 -6.71
N PHE A 30 -16.78 -0.78 -6.04
CA PHE A 30 -15.44 -1.04 -6.50
C PHE A 30 -15.05 -2.44 -6.04
N ASP A 31 -14.67 -3.32 -6.98
CA ASP A 31 -14.20 -4.65 -6.63
C ASP A 31 -12.84 -4.51 -5.96
N THR A 32 -12.84 -4.52 -4.63
CA THR A 32 -11.60 -4.42 -3.85
C THR A 32 -10.64 -5.58 -4.09
N GLY A 33 -11.13 -6.72 -4.61
CA GLY A 33 -10.29 -7.82 -5.07
C GLY A 33 -9.40 -7.44 -6.26
N ALA A 34 -9.74 -6.34 -6.95
CA ALA A 34 -8.97 -5.84 -8.08
C ALA A 34 -7.74 -5.03 -7.69
N VAL A 35 -7.67 -4.45 -6.48
CA VAL A 35 -6.57 -3.54 -6.11
C VAL A 35 -5.58 -4.20 -5.17
N THR A 36 -4.34 -4.34 -5.65
CA THR A 36 -3.23 -4.91 -4.90
C THR A 36 -2.11 -3.89 -4.73
N VAL A 37 -1.69 -3.65 -3.48
CA VAL A 37 -0.49 -2.84 -3.19
C VAL A 37 0.76 -3.66 -3.48
N THR A 38 1.52 -3.30 -4.51
CA THR A 38 2.69 -4.06 -4.95
C THR A 38 3.99 -3.58 -4.29
N ARG A 39 4.12 -2.27 -4.06
CA ARG A 39 5.34 -1.66 -3.47
C ARG A 39 5.01 -0.39 -2.71
N VAL A 40 5.77 -0.14 -1.66
CA VAL A 40 5.78 1.14 -0.94
C VAL A 40 7.22 1.61 -0.81
N GLU A 41 7.47 2.88 -1.13
CA GLU A 41 8.77 3.53 -0.97
C GLU A 41 8.63 4.78 -0.14
N THR A 42 9.17 4.75 1.08
CA THR A 42 9.21 5.92 1.95
C THR A 42 10.44 6.77 1.63
N ALA A 43 10.28 8.09 1.62
CA ALA A 43 11.38 9.04 1.49
C ALA A 43 12.33 8.93 2.69
N PRO A 44 13.64 9.22 2.53
CA PRO A 44 14.62 9.10 3.62
C PRO A 44 14.32 9.96 4.85
N ASP A 45 13.57 11.05 4.67
CA ASP A 45 13.12 11.97 5.73
C ASP A 45 11.77 11.58 6.37
N LEU A 46 11.17 10.47 5.92
CA LEU A 46 9.89 9.92 6.38
C LEU A 46 8.68 10.84 6.20
N ARG A 47 8.78 11.88 5.35
CA ARG A 47 7.69 12.83 5.13
C ARG A 47 6.71 12.34 4.07
N ASP A 48 7.23 11.70 3.04
CA ASP A 48 6.47 11.24 1.89
C ASP A 48 6.65 9.74 1.66
N ALA A 49 5.64 9.12 1.05
CA ALA A 49 5.72 7.74 0.60
C ALA A 49 5.00 7.55 -0.74
N ASN A 50 5.67 6.89 -1.68
CA ASN A 50 5.10 6.47 -2.95
C ASN A 50 4.50 5.07 -2.79
N VAL A 51 3.20 4.94 -3.09
CA VAL A 51 2.47 3.68 -3.02
C VAL A 51 2.10 3.24 -4.43
N HIS A 52 2.60 2.07 -4.82
CA HIS A 52 2.32 1.48 -6.12
C HIS A 52 1.19 0.46 -5.98
N VAL A 53 0.13 0.66 -6.76
CA VAL A 53 -1.03 -0.22 -6.80
C VAL A 53 -1.22 -0.76 -8.20
N CYS A 54 -1.57 -2.03 -8.29
CA CYS A 54 -2.09 -2.63 -9.52
C CYS A 54 -3.59 -2.80 -9.34
N SER A 55 -4.38 -2.26 -10.27
CA SER A 55 -5.81 -2.53 -10.39
C SER A 55 -6.03 -3.50 -11.54
N SER A 56 -6.53 -4.70 -11.28
CA SER A 56 -7.07 -5.56 -12.33
C SER A 56 -8.51 -5.15 -12.59
N GLU A 57 -8.71 -4.23 -13.53
CA GLU A 57 -10.04 -3.81 -13.98
C GLU A 57 -10.75 -5.04 -14.58
N ALA A 58 -11.66 -5.66 -13.83
CA ALA A 58 -12.68 -6.53 -14.39
C ALA A 58 -13.85 -5.62 -14.79
N GLY A 59 -13.94 -5.34 -16.09
CA GLY A 59 -15.00 -4.53 -16.68
C GLY A 59 -16.40 -5.13 -16.53
#